data_AF-A0A842HEL8-F1
#
_entry.id   AF-A0A842HEL8-F1
#
_cell.length_a   1.000
_cell.length_b   1.000
_cell.length_c   1.000
_cell.angle_alpha   90.00
_cell.angle_beta   90.00
_cell.angle_gamma   90.00
#
_symmetry.space_group_name_H-M   'P 1'
#
loop_
_entity.id
_entity.type
_entity.pdbx_description
1 polymer ?
#
loop_
_entity_poly.entity_id
_entity_poly.type
_entity_poly.pdbx_seq_one_letter_code
_entity_poly.pdbx_strand_id
1 'polypeptide(L)'
;MTDEAPSIGLFSGKRSRWVLGVLFAALVLTYGYALLEQANPFNDRPFDGETWRMYAGSDVPDSPRGKMAEAVTSDVLRPGMARDEVLALLGPPDPTGVGGFGEGAVSGDASGTLPAGGTLRYYLGMWSGNRTHPDWLEVYFDDEGHLARAEIISF
;
A
#
# COMPACT_ATOMS: atom_id res chain seq x y z
N MET A 1 24.06 36.50 58.76
CA MET A 1 23.98 36.33 57.29
C MET A 1 23.76 34.85 57.03
N THR A 2 22.51 34.43 56.93
CA THR A 2 22.14 33.07 56.53
C THR A 2 21.39 33.19 55.22
N ASP A 3 21.96 32.55 54.20
CA ASP A 3 21.52 32.47 52.82
C ASP A 3 20.17 31.74 52.76
N GLU A 4 19.13 32.40 52.28
CA GLU A 4 17.86 31.73 51.95
C GLU A 4 17.93 31.28 50.48
N ALA A 5 18.01 29.96 50.28
CA ALA A 5 17.92 29.37 48.96
C ALA A 5 16.49 29.55 48.40
N PRO A 6 16.32 29.97 47.13
CA PRO A 6 15.00 30.12 46.53
C PRO A 6 14.35 28.74 46.32
N SER A 7 13.24 28.53 47.02
CA SER A 7 12.35 27.38 46.82
C SER A 7 11.77 27.42 45.40
N ILE A 8 12.18 26.49 44.55
CA ILE A 8 11.57 26.27 43.24
C ILE A 8 10.13 25.83 43.47
N GLY A 9 9.19 26.74 43.23
CA GLY A 9 7.75 26.49 43.31
C GLY A 9 7.33 25.44 42.30
N LEU A 10 7.29 24.18 42.72
CA LEU A 10 6.62 23.10 42.00
C LEU A 10 5.14 23.47 41.86
N PHE A 11 4.74 23.78 40.63
CA PHE A 11 3.37 24.11 40.26
C PHE A 11 2.37 23.07 40.80
N SER A 12 1.71 23.45 41.89
CA SER A 12 0.62 22.71 42.52
C SER A 12 -0.68 22.94 41.77
N GLY A 13 -1.47 21.87 41.61
CA GLY A 13 -2.93 21.98 41.53
C GLY A 13 -3.53 21.77 40.14
N LYS A 14 -4.04 20.54 39.90
CA LYS A 14 -4.98 20.11 38.84
C LYS A 14 -4.57 20.31 37.38
N ARG A 15 -4.10 21.49 36.96
CA ARG A 15 -3.70 21.79 35.57
C ARG A 15 -2.55 20.90 35.10
N SER A 16 -1.57 20.65 35.97
CA SER A 16 -0.45 19.73 35.70
C SER A 16 -0.91 18.29 35.42
N ARG A 17 -1.95 17.80 36.12
CA ARG A 17 -2.50 16.44 35.91
C ARG A 17 -3.24 16.31 34.58
N TRP A 18 -3.97 17.35 34.17
CA TRP A 18 -4.63 17.40 32.86
C TRP A 18 -3.62 17.47 31.72
N VAL A 19 -2.57 18.29 31.86
CA VAL A 19 -1.48 18.37 30.87
C VAL A 19 -0.80 17.01 30.72
N LEU A 20 -0.46 16.34 31.83
CA LEU A 20 0.16 15.01 31.79
C LEU A 20 -0.75 13.96 31.13
N GLY A 21 -2.05 14.01 31.42
CA GLY A 21 -3.05 13.13 30.80
C GLY A 21 -3.19 13.35 29.30
N VAL A 22 -3.19 14.61 28.85
CA VAL A 22 -3.24 14.96 27.42
C VAL A 22 -1.97 14.51 26.69
N LEU A 23 -0.79 14.75 27.29
CA LEU A 23 0.48 14.31 26.71
C LEU A 23 0.57 12.78 26.61
N PHE A 24 0.10 12.06 27.62
CA PHE A 24 0.04 10.60 27.58
C PHE A 24 -0.93 10.09 26.50
N ALA A 25 -2.13 10.69 26.40
CA ALA A 25 -3.09 10.35 25.35
C ALA A 25 -2.52 10.62 23.95
N ALA A 26 -1.85 11.76 23.75
CA ALA A 26 -1.17 12.08 22.50
C ALA A 26 -0.09 11.05 22.16
N LEU A 27 0.74 10.65 23.13
CA LEU A 27 1.76 9.61 22.94
C LEU A 27 1.14 8.26 22.53
N VAL A 28 0.07 7.83 23.22
CA VAL A 28 -0.64 6.57 22.90
C VAL A 28 -1.23 6.63 21.49
N LEU A 29 -1.84 7.76 21.11
CA LEU A 29 -2.39 7.95 19.76
C LEU A 29 -1.30 7.95 18.70
N THR A 30 -0.18 8.66 18.91
CA THR A 30 0.94 8.68 17.97
C THR A 30 1.59 7.31 17.83
N TYR A 31 1.81 6.60 18.95
CA TYR A 31 2.41 5.27 18.91
C TYR A 31 1.46 4.23 18.29
N GLY A 32 0.18 4.28 18.65
CA GLY A 32 -0.85 3.44 18.03
C GLY A 32 -0.95 3.67 16.53
N TYR A 33 -0.92 4.93 16.09
CA TYR A 33 -0.90 5.27 14.67
C TYR A 33 0.35 4.73 13.95
N ALA A 34 1.54 4.88 14.54
CA ALA A 34 2.78 4.36 13.96
C ALA A 34 2.80 2.83 13.83
N LEU A 35 2.14 2.11 14.76
CA LEU A 35 1.97 0.66 14.65
C LEU A 35 0.99 0.27 13.53
N LEU A 36 -0.04 1.08 13.29
CA LEU A 36 -0.98 0.87 12.19
C LEU A 36 -0.32 1.14 10.83
N GLU A 37 0.52 2.17 10.70
CA GLU A 37 1.28 2.42 9.46
C GLU A 37 2.29 1.31 9.18
N GLN A 38 3.05 0.86 10.19
CA GLN A 38 3.97 -0.28 10.02
C GLN A 38 3.27 -1.60 9.67
N ALA A 39 1.97 -1.70 9.91
CA ALA A 39 1.19 -2.88 9.55
C ALA A 39 0.79 -2.93 8.07
N ASN A 40 0.98 -1.85 7.30
CA ASN A 40 0.71 -1.87 5.86
C ASN A 40 2.01 -2.08 5.06
N PRO A 41 2.35 -3.33 4.67
CA PRO A 41 3.56 -3.62 3.91
C PRO A 41 3.54 -3.05 2.49
N PHE A 42 2.40 -2.51 2.05
CA PHE A 42 2.18 -2.03 0.68
C PHE A 42 2.44 -0.53 0.49
N ASN A 43 2.73 0.23 1.56
CA ASN A 43 2.93 1.68 1.55
C ASN A 43 4.35 2.12 1.98
N ASP A 44 5.35 1.31 1.66
CA ASP A 44 6.72 1.51 2.13
C ASP A 44 7.55 2.45 1.23
N ARG A 45 7.07 2.77 0.02
CA ARG A 45 7.80 3.62 -0.94
C ARG A 45 6.89 4.28 -1.98
N PRO A 46 7.32 5.43 -2.56
CA PRO A 46 6.63 6.02 -3.71
C PRO A 46 6.72 5.13 -4.96
N PHE A 47 5.79 5.34 -5.88
CA PHE A 47 5.76 4.63 -7.16
C PHE A 47 6.97 4.99 -8.03
N ASP A 48 7.65 3.95 -8.50
CA ASP A 48 8.75 4.03 -9.45
C ASP A 48 8.46 3.07 -10.62
N GLY A 49 8.04 3.62 -11.75
CA GLY A 49 7.57 2.82 -12.89
C GLY A 49 8.67 1.95 -13.53
N GLU A 50 9.93 2.35 -13.45
CA GLU A 50 11.05 1.57 -13.96
C GLU A 50 11.28 0.32 -13.11
N THR A 51 11.41 0.49 -11.79
CA THR A 51 11.49 -0.60 -10.81
C THR A 51 10.26 -1.49 -10.93
N TRP A 52 9.06 -0.92 -11.01
CA TRP A 52 7.83 -1.69 -11.17
C TRP A 52 7.92 -2.62 -12.38
N ARG A 53 8.26 -2.10 -13.55
CA ARG A 53 8.34 -2.90 -14.78
C ARG A 53 9.51 -3.89 -14.78
N MET A 54 10.62 -3.59 -14.10
CA MET A 54 11.76 -4.51 -13.97
C MET A 54 11.39 -5.85 -13.34
N TYR A 55 10.38 -5.87 -12.45
CA TYR A 55 9.90 -7.08 -11.78
C TYR A 55 8.67 -7.71 -12.45
N ALA A 56 8.37 -7.35 -13.70
CA ALA A 56 7.30 -7.99 -14.48
C ALA A 56 7.55 -9.49 -14.67
N GLY A 57 6.54 -10.30 -14.38
CA GLY A 57 6.59 -11.76 -14.45
C GLY A 57 7.50 -12.43 -13.41
N SER A 58 8.09 -11.67 -12.48
CA SER A 58 8.92 -12.23 -11.41
C SER A 58 8.05 -12.83 -10.31
N ASP A 59 8.48 -13.95 -9.74
CA ASP A 59 7.81 -14.66 -8.64
C ASP A 59 8.51 -14.46 -7.29
N VAL A 60 9.45 -13.51 -7.20
CA VAL A 60 10.21 -13.26 -5.97
C VAL A 60 9.27 -12.94 -4.80
N PRO A 61 9.40 -13.60 -3.63
CA PRO A 61 8.49 -13.40 -2.51
C PRO A 61 8.44 -11.95 -2.02
N ASP A 62 9.58 -11.30 -1.83
CA ASP A 62 9.62 -9.90 -1.39
C ASP A 62 9.73 -8.94 -2.60
N SER A 63 8.80 -9.07 -3.56
CA SER A 63 8.80 -8.23 -4.77
C SER A 63 8.65 -6.75 -4.43
N PRO A 64 9.53 -5.86 -4.94
CA PRO A 64 9.44 -4.42 -4.69
C PRO A 64 8.12 -3.78 -5.13
N ARG A 65 7.35 -4.44 -6.00
CA ARG A 65 6.00 -4.02 -6.41
C ARG A 65 5.06 -3.89 -5.23
N GLY A 66 5.09 -4.84 -4.29
CA GLY A 66 4.21 -4.81 -3.11
C GLY A 66 4.36 -3.50 -2.34
N LYS A 67 5.60 -3.08 -2.05
CA LYS A 67 5.88 -1.84 -1.33
C LYS A 67 5.40 -0.55 -2.01
N MET A 68 5.09 -0.60 -3.30
CA MET A 68 4.59 0.51 -4.11
C MET A 68 3.06 0.44 -4.33
N ALA A 69 2.41 -0.66 -3.97
CA ALA A 69 1.05 -0.94 -4.43
C ALA A 69 0.04 0.10 -3.93
N GLU A 70 0.20 0.62 -2.71
CA GLU A 70 -0.66 1.71 -2.20
C GLU A 70 -0.43 3.02 -2.95
N ALA A 71 0.81 3.37 -3.26
CA ALA A 71 1.08 4.54 -4.10
C ALA A 71 0.46 4.37 -5.51
N VAL A 72 0.45 3.14 -6.04
CA VAL A 72 -0.19 2.85 -7.33
C VAL A 72 -1.71 3.07 -7.25
N THR A 73 -2.39 2.55 -6.24
CA THR A 73 -3.86 2.65 -6.12
C THR A 73 -4.33 4.04 -5.71
N SER A 74 -3.57 4.78 -4.91
CA SER A 74 -3.98 6.07 -4.35
C SER A 74 -3.53 7.30 -5.16
N ASP A 75 -2.32 7.27 -5.72
CA ASP A 75 -1.71 8.45 -6.34
C ASP A 75 -1.57 8.35 -7.86
N VAL A 76 -1.31 7.13 -8.37
CA VAL A 76 -0.99 6.89 -9.78
C VAL A 76 -2.25 6.60 -10.59
N LEU A 77 -3.02 5.59 -10.18
CA LEU A 77 -4.22 5.16 -10.89
C LEU A 77 -5.41 6.03 -10.54
N ARG A 78 -6.12 6.52 -11.56
CA ARG A 78 -7.30 7.38 -11.38
C ARG A 78 -8.51 6.79 -12.12
N PRO A 79 -9.69 6.74 -11.49
CA PRO A 79 -10.91 6.33 -12.19
C PRO A 79 -11.09 7.08 -13.51
N GLY A 80 -11.44 6.37 -14.57
CA GLY A 80 -11.58 6.90 -15.93
C GLY A 80 -10.33 6.81 -16.81
N MET A 81 -9.15 6.44 -16.27
CA MET A 81 -7.95 6.22 -17.11
C MET A 81 -8.20 5.17 -18.18
N ALA A 82 -7.76 5.42 -19.41
CA ALA A 82 -7.86 4.43 -20.47
C ALA A 82 -6.94 3.23 -20.18
N ARG A 83 -7.33 2.03 -20.63
CA ARG A 83 -6.50 0.81 -20.50
C ARG A 83 -5.07 1.01 -20.99
N ASP A 84 -4.90 1.64 -22.15
CA ASP A 84 -3.57 1.88 -22.73
C ASP A 84 -2.71 2.82 -21.88
N GLU A 85 -3.33 3.78 -21.18
CA GLU A 85 -2.65 4.67 -20.25
C GLU A 85 -2.16 3.91 -19.02
N VAL A 86 -3.00 3.04 -18.46
CA VAL A 86 -2.63 2.15 -17.35
C VAL A 86 -1.47 1.23 -17.76
N LEU A 87 -1.54 0.63 -18.94
CA LEU A 87 -0.49 -0.24 -19.47
C LEU A 87 0.81 0.53 -19.74
N ALA A 88 0.74 1.79 -20.19
CA ALA A 88 1.92 2.63 -20.36
C ALA A 88 2.61 2.93 -19.01
N LEU A 89 1.84 3.08 -17.94
CA LEU A 89 2.37 3.33 -16.59
C LEU A 89 2.93 2.05 -15.95
N LEU A 90 2.14 0.99 -15.89
CA LEU A 90 2.46 -0.22 -15.12
C LEU A 90 3.15 -1.31 -15.94
N GLY A 91 3.13 -1.20 -17.26
CA GLY A 91 3.51 -2.29 -18.16
C GLY A 91 2.41 -3.36 -18.29
N PRO A 92 2.70 -4.43 -19.04
CA PRO A 92 1.77 -5.53 -19.22
C PRO A 92 1.46 -6.23 -17.89
N PRO A 93 0.26 -6.83 -17.75
CA PRO A 93 -0.06 -7.66 -16.58
C PRO A 93 0.87 -8.87 -16.51
N ASP A 94 0.97 -9.47 -15.32
CA ASP A 94 1.77 -10.68 -15.16
C ASP A 94 1.04 -11.90 -15.75
N PRO A 95 1.78 -12.86 -16.34
CA PRO A 95 1.18 -14.04 -16.93
C PRO A 95 0.50 -14.94 -15.89
N THR A 96 -0.51 -15.69 -16.34
CA THR A 96 -1.17 -16.72 -15.52
C THR A 96 -0.15 -17.69 -14.94
N GLY A 97 -0.18 -17.91 -13.62
CA GLY A 97 0.68 -18.88 -12.94
C GLY A 97 1.85 -18.28 -12.14
N VAL A 98 2.16 -16.99 -12.30
CA VAL A 98 3.04 -16.28 -11.35
C VAL A 98 2.40 -16.36 -9.94
N GLY A 99 3.20 -16.56 -8.89
CA GLY A 99 2.68 -16.67 -7.51
C GLY A 99 1.99 -18.00 -7.15
N GLY A 100 1.93 -18.99 -8.05
CA GLY A 100 1.70 -20.40 -7.71
C GLY A 100 0.26 -20.86 -7.45
N PHE A 101 -0.76 -20.01 -7.61
CA PHE A 101 -2.18 -20.41 -7.44
C PHE A 101 -3.06 -19.93 -8.61
N GLY A 102 -3.42 -20.86 -9.50
CA GLY A 102 -4.70 -20.85 -10.21
C GLY A 102 -4.74 -20.25 -11.63
N GLU A 103 -4.84 -21.15 -12.62
CA GLU A 103 -5.69 -20.98 -13.79
C GLU A 103 -7.08 -20.45 -13.34
N GLY A 104 -7.53 -19.31 -13.86
CA GLY A 104 -8.91 -18.85 -13.59
C GLY A 104 -9.16 -17.36 -13.68
N ALA A 105 -8.13 -16.52 -13.55
CA ALA A 105 -8.29 -15.11 -13.92
C ALA A 105 -8.18 -15.02 -15.44
N VAL A 106 -9.19 -14.45 -16.10
CA VAL A 106 -9.06 -13.91 -17.47
C VAL A 106 -8.15 -12.69 -17.36
N SER A 107 -6.87 -12.92 -17.10
CA SER A 107 -5.82 -12.00 -17.50
C SER A 107 -5.87 -11.97 -19.01
N GLY A 108 -5.69 -10.78 -19.59
CA GLY A 108 -5.44 -10.70 -21.02
C GLY A 108 -4.35 -11.68 -21.37
N ASP A 109 -4.35 -12.14 -22.62
CA ASP A 109 -3.10 -12.67 -23.13
C ASP A 109 -1.96 -11.67 -22.81
N ALA A 110 -0.70 -12.12 -22.81
CA ALA A 110 0.43 -11.25 -22.52
C ALA A 110 0.53 -10.02 -23.47
N SER A 111 -0.35 -9.91 -24.47
CA SER A 111 -0.53 -8.75 -25.34
C SER A 111 -1.42 -7.65 -24.75
N GLY A 112 -2.13 -7.91 -23.64
CA GLY A 112 -3.06 -6.96 -23.02
C GLY A 112 -4.43 -6.91 -23.71
N THR A 113 -4.71 -7.82 -24.66
CA THR A 113 -5.96 -7.85 -25.41
C THR A 113 -7.03 -8.54 -24.57
N LEU A 114 -7.74 -7.75 -23.78
CA LEU A 114 -8.93 -8.18 -23.04
C LEU A 114 -10.19 -7.66 -23.73
N PRO A 115 -11.33 -8.38 -23.62
CA PRO A 115 -12.62 -7.76 -23.90
C PRO A 115 -12.78 -6.51 -23.02
N ALA A 116 -13.54 -5.53 -23.49
CA ALA A 116 -13.97 -4.42 -22.66
C ALA A 116 -14.68 -4.98 -21.41
N GLY A 117 -14.36 -4.46 -20.22
CA GLY A 117 -14.71 -5.07 -18.93
C GLY A 117 -13.68 -6.02 -18.31
N GLY A 118 -12.51 -6.26 -18.93
CA GLY A 118 -11.51 -7.21 -18.40
C GLY A 118 -10.60 -6.66 -17.29
N THR A 119 -10.03 -7.54 -16.46
CA THR A 119 -9.15 -7.21 -15.32
C THR A 119 -7.67 -7.43 -15.62
N LEU A 120 -6.80 -6.48 -15.24
CA LEU A 120 -5.34 -6.66 -15.23
C LEU A 120 -4.88 -7.11 -13.84
N ARG A 121 -3.92 -8.05 -13.77
CA ARG A 121 -3.35 -8.54 -12.52
C ARG A 121 -1.84 -8.34 -12.48
N TYR A 122 -1.34 -7.84 -11.36
CA TYR A 122 0.08 -7.64 -11.10
C TYR A 122 0.44 -8.31 -9.78
N TYR A 123 1.41 -9.21 -9.82
CA TYR A 123 1.97 -9.89 -8.66
C TYR A 123 2.75 -8.91 -7.79
N LEU A 124 2.41 -8.90 -6.50
CA LEU A 124 3.00 -7.99 -5.53
C LEU A 124 4.07 -8.66 -4.67
N GLY A 125 4.11 -10.00 -4.61
CA GLY A 125 4.95 -10.74 -3.66
C GLY A 125 4.10 -11.52 -2.64
N MET A 126 4.71 -11.90 -1.53
CA MET A 126 4.08 -12.50 -0.35
C MET A 126 4.30 -11.56 0.84
N TRP A 127 3.61 -10.42 0.81
CA TRP A 127 3.72 -9.34 1.78
C TRP A 127 2.70 -9.45 2.90
N SER A 128 1.55 -10.05 2.63
CA SER A 128 0.49 -10.28 3.61
C SER A 128 0.63 -11.62 4.34
N GLY A 129 -0.10 -11.74 5.45
CA GLY A 129 -0.06 -12.90 6.33
C GLY A 129 1.36 -13.22 6.83
N ASN A 130 1.61 -14.50 7.14
CA ASN A 130 2.95 -14.99 7.47
C ASN A 130 3.80 -15.22 6.19
N ARG A 131 3.64 -14.39 5.16
CA ARG A 131 4.31 -14.51 3.85
C ARG A 131 4.10 -15.87 3.18
N THR A 132 2.89 -16.41 3.32
CA THR A 132 2.55 -17.77 2.86
C THR A 132 1.71 -17.75 1.58
N HIS A 133 1.04 -16.63 1.30
CA HIS A 133 0.15 -16.48 0.15
C HIS A 133 0.61 -15.32 -0.73
N PRO A 134 0.40 -15.44 -2.06
CA PRO A 134 0.70 -14.36 -2.98
C PRO A 134 -0.32 -13.23 -2.85
N ASP A 135 0.18 -12.00 -2.96
CA ASP A 135 -0.59 -10.78 -3.04
C ASP A 135 -0.64 -10.27 -4.48
N TRP A 136 -1.74 -9.60 -4.82
CA TRP A 136 -2.02 -9.13 -6.16
C TRP A 136 -2.56 -7.70 -6.15
N LEU A 137 -2.17 -6.90 -7.14
CA LEU A 137 -2.91 -5.71 -7.53
C LEU A 137 -3.82 -6.09 -8.69
N GLU A 138 -5.13 -5.93 -8.50
CA GLU A 138 -6.13 -6.12 -9.54
C GLU A 138 -6.67 -4.78 -10.02
N VAL A 139 -6.67 -4.56 -11.33
CA VAL A 139 -7.11 -3.33 -11.97
C VAL A 139 -8.29 -3.66 -12.88
N TYR A 140 -9.47 -3.17 -12.51
CA TYR A 140 -10.74 -3.49 -13.15
C TYR A 140 -11.16 -2.36 -14.10
N PHE A 141 -11.63 -2.74 -15.28
CA PHE A 141 -12.09 -1.80 -16.30
C PHE A 141 -13.60 -1.95 -16.51
N ASP A 142 -14.27 -0.87 -16.93
CA ASP A 142 -15.66 -0.88 -17.37
C ASP A 142 -15.79 -1.42 -18.81
N ASP A 143 -17.04 -1.53 -19.28
CA ASP A 143 -17.40 -2.01 -20.62
C ASP A 143 -16.96 -1.04 -21.73
N GLU A 144 -16.54 0.17 -21.37
CA GLU A 144 -15.95 1.16 -22.26
C GLU A 144 -14.40 1.10 -22.28
N GLY A 145 -13.80 0.29 -21.41
CA GLY A 145 -12.35 0.11 -21.32
C GLY A 145 -11.63 1.17 -20.48
N HIS A 146 -12.35 1.89 -19.62
CA HIS A 146 -11.78 2.82 -18.64
C HIS A 146 -11.63 2.17 -17.27
N LEU A 147 -10.64 2.63 -16.51
CA LEU A 147 -10.38 2.17 -15.16
C LEU A 147 -11.58 2.48 -14.25
N ALA A 148 -12.23 1.42 -13.76
CA ALA A 148 -13.33 1.54 -12.81
C ALA A 148 -12.82 1.56 -11.36
N ARG A 149 -11.91 0.63 -11.02
CA ARG A 149 -11.29 0.54 -9.69
C ARG A 149 -9.99 -0.25 -9.72
N ALA A 150 -9.15 -0.07 -8.71
CA ALA A 150 -7.97 -0.88 -8.45
C ALA A 150 -7.94 -1.31 -6.98
N GLU A 151 -7.55 -2.55 -6.71
CA GLU A 151 -7.60 -3.13 -5.36
C GLU A 151 -6.40 -4.06 -5.12
N ILE A 152 -5.87 -4.02 -3.89
CA ILE A 152 -4.86 -4.97 -3.42
C ILE A 152 -5.60 -6.16 -2.83
N ILE A 153 -5.39 -7.34 -3.42
CA ILE A 153 -5.97 -8.60 -2.99
C ILE A 153 -4.90 -9.39 -2.23
N SER A 154 -5.20 -9.66 -0.96
CA SER A 154 -4.35 -10.37 0.00
C SER A 154 -5.12 -11.50 0.66
N PHE A 155 -4.45 -12.60 0.96
CA PHE A 155 -5.05 -13.84 1.48
C PHE A 155 -4.50 -14.25 2.85
#